data_AF-A0A940YG04-F1
#
_entry.id   AF-A0A940YG04-F1
#
_cell.length_a   1.000
_cell.length_b   1.000
_cell.length_c   1.000
_cell.angle_alpha   90.00
_cell.angle_beta   90.00
_cell.angle_gamma   90.00
#
_symmetry.space_group_name_H-M   'P 1'
#
loop_
_entity.id
_entity.type
_entity.pdbx_description
1 polymer ?
#
loop_
_entity_poly.entity_id
_entity_poly.type
_entity_poly.pdbx_seq_one_letter_code
_entity_poly.pdbx_strand_id
1 'polypeptide(L)'
;MPSEDLPAVLRQLDARSRQATQAGAQAFARLLTLTEQGDSGQIRRIAAFLAATYNGRAFPLDLYELRAVDIAISDDMLCCLDALRWGRADLHTLVPDGDARVRSVIARWGLRWPSPA
;
A
#
# COMPACT_ATOMS: atom_id res chain seq x y z
N MET A 1 26.83 24.05 9.29
CA MET A 1 26.17 22.73 9.48
C MET A 1 26.74 22.14 10.75
N PRO A 2 25.96 21.96 11.83
CA PRO A 2 26.45 21.16 12.95
C PRO A 2 26.77 19.76 12.41
N SER A 3 27.89 19.18 12.84
CA SER A 3 28.23 17.81 12.50
C SER A 3 27.19 16.88 13.14
N GLU A 4 26.16 16.50 12.39
CA GLU A 4 25.24 15.46 12.82
C GLU A 4 26.03 14.20 13.15
N ASP A 5 25.75 13.62 14.31
CA ASP A 5 26.25 12.29 14.69
C ASP A 5 25.63 11.26 13.73
N LEU A 6 26.32 11.01 12.62
CA LEU A 6 25.88 10.12 11.55
C LEU A 6 25.39 8.76 12.07
N PRO A 7 26.10 8.08 13.00
CA PRO A 7 25.57 6.89 13.68
C PRO A 7 24.18 7.08 14.32
N ALA A 8 23.92 8.20 14.99
CA ALA A 8 22.61 8.48 15.58
C ALA A 8 21.53 8.70 14.51
N VAL A 9 21.84 9.45 13.46
CA VAL A 9 20.94 9.67 12.32
C VAL A 9 20.57 8.34 11.65
N LEU A 10 21.54 7.48 11.37
CA LEU A 10 21.30 6.17 10.76
C LEU A 10 20.40 5.28 11.63
N ARG A 11 20.59 5.26 12.95
CA ARG A 11 19.71 4.53 13.89
C ARG A 11 18.28 5.07 13.84
N GLN A 12 18.12 6.39 13.81
CA GLN A 12 16.80 7.01 13.72
C GLN A 12 16.08 6.68 12.41
N LEU A 13 16.80 6.71 11.28
CA LEU A 13 16.26 6.34 9.97
C LEU A 13 15.85 4.87 9.92
N ASP A 14 16.66 3.95 10.45
CA ASP A 14 16.30 2.53 10.49
C ASP A 14 15.08 2.28 11.39
N ALA A 15 15.01 2.92 12.56
CA ALA A 15 13.85 2.83 13.43
C ALA A 15 12.56 3.34 12.74
N ARG A 16 12.64 4.51 12.07
CA ARG A 16 11.51 5.08 11.33
C ARG A 16 11.09 4.20 10.16
N SER A 17 12.07 3.64 9.44
CA SER A 17 11.84 2.72 8.33
C SER A 17 11.09 1.47 8.80
N ARG A 18 11.51 0.84 9.91
CA ARG A 18 10.82 -0.31 10.50
C ARG A 18 9.41 0.01 10.96
N GLN A 19 9.24 1.15 11.65
CA GLN A 19 7.93 1.60 12.13
C GLN A 19 6.97 1.84 10.96
N ALA A 20 7.42 2.53 9.91
CA ALA A 20 6.63 2.75 8.70
C ALA A 20 6.25 1.43 8.02
N THR A 21 7.19 0.50 7.87
CA THR A 21 6.92 -0.83 7.29
C THR A 21 5.87 -1.62 8.09
N GLN A 22 5.96 -1.61 9.43
CA GLN A 22 4.97 -2.28 10.27
C GLN A 22 3.58 -1.63 10.17
N ALA A 23 3.52 -0.29 10.19
CA ALA A 23 2.26 0.44 10.04
C ALA A 23 1.63 0.19 8.66
N GLY A 24 2.44 0.22 7.60
CA GLY A 24 1.99 -0.08 6.24
C GLY A 24 1.47 -1.51 6.09
N ALA A 25 2.12 -2.52 6.69
CA ALA A 25 1.63 -3.89 6.65
C ALA A 25 0.24 -4.04 7.31
N GLN A 26 0.04 -3.41 8.46
CA GLN A 26 -1.25 -3.43 9.17
C GLN A 26 -2.34 -2.69 8.37
N ALA A 27 -2.02 -1.53 7.81
CA ALA A 27 -2.93 -0.77 6.96
C ALA A 27 -3.30 -1.56 5.69
N PHE A 28 -2.32 -2.16 5.02
CA PHE A 28 -2.53 -2.99 3.83
C PHE A 28 -3.46 -4.18 4.12
N ALA A 29 -3.29 -4.84 5.26
CA ALA A 29 -4.16 -5.94 5.68
C ALA A 29 -5.62 -5.49 5.90
N ARG A 30 -5.84 -4.31 6.51
CA ARG A 30 -7.19 -3.74 6.67
C ARG A 30 -7.82 -3.41 5.32
N LEU A 31 -7.07 -2.76 4.42
CA LEU A 31 -7.54 -2.42 3.08
C LEU A 31 -7.94 -3.67 2.28
N LEU A 32 -7.15 -4.75 2.36
CA LEU A 32 -7.51 -6.04 1.76
C LEU A 32 -8.85 -6.54 2.29
N THR A 33 -9.01 -6.59 3.61
CA THR A 33 -10.26 -7.04 4.25
C THR A 33 -11.46 -6.20 3.82
N LEU A 34 -11.31 -4.88 3.72
CA LEU A 34 -12.37 -3.99 3.21
C LEU A 34 -12.75 -4.34 1.76
N THR A 35 -11.77 -4.62 0.90
CA THR A 35 -12.03 -4.98 -0.51
C THR A 35 -12.61 -6.36 -0.74
N GLU A 36 -12.38 -7.27 0.19
CA GLU A 36 -12.94 -8.63 0.18
C GLU A 36 -14.41 -8.64 0.61
N GLN A 37 -14.77 -7.79 1.57
CA GLN A 37 -16.08 -7.81 2.23
C GLN A 37 -17.06 -6.76 1.70
N GLY A 38 -16.55 -5.62 1.21
CA GLY A 38 -17.38 -4.50 0.76
C GLY A 38 -17.68 -4.48 -0.73
N ASP A 39 -18.63 -3.63 -1.12
CA ASP A 39 -19.12 -3.44 -2.50
C ASP A 39 -19.39 -1.97 -2.87
N SER A 40 -18.94 -1.01 -2.06
CA SER A 40 -19.19 0.43 -2.30
C SER A 40 -18.27 1.04 -3.37
N GLY A 41 -18.62 2.25 -3.82
CA GLY A 41 -17.79 3.03 -4.74
C GLY A 41 -16.41 3.41 -4.18
N GLN A 42 -16.25 3.48 -2.86
CA GLN A 42 -14.94 3.67 -2.24
C GLN A 42 -14.11 2.38 -2.28
N ILE A 43 -14.74 1.21 -2.14
CA ILE A 43 -14.04 -0.07 -2.18
C ILE A 43 -13.36 -0.31 -3.53
N ARG A 44 -14.00 0.10 -4.64
CA ARG A 44 -13.37 0.07 -5.97
C ARG A 44 -12.05 0.86 -6.01
N ARG A 45 -11.98 2.00 -5.33
CA ARG A 45 -10.79 2.86 -5.27
C ARG A 45 -9.68 2.20 -4.47
N ILE A 46 -10.05 1.57 -3.34
CA ILE A 46 -9.11 0.77 -2.55
C ILE A 46 -8.56 -0.39 -3.40
N ALA A 47 -9.41 -1.10 -4.16
CA ALA A 47 -8.98 -2.20 -5.01
C ALA A 47 -7.97 -1.74 -6.09
N ALA A 48 -8.21 -0.60 -6.73
CA ALA A 48 -7.28 -0.01 -7.69
C ALA A 48 -5.94 0.37 -7.02
N PHE A 49 -5.99 0.94 -5.82
CA PHE A 49 -4.80 1.25 -5.03
C PHE A 49 -3.99 0.00 -4.66
N LEU A 50 -4.64 -1.05 -4.14
CA LEU A 50 -4.00 -2.32 -3.82
C LEU A 50 -3.31 -2.92 -5.05
N ALA A 51 -3.98 -2.91 -6.21
CA ALA A 51 -3.40 -3.36 -7.46
C ALA A 51 -2.17 -2.51 -7.88
N ALA A 52 -2.24 -1.20 -7.75
CA ALA A 52 -1.13 -0.29 -8.09
C ALA A 52 0.09 -0.47 -7.17
N THR A 53 -0.13 -0.67 -5.87
CA THR A 53 0.96 -0.96 -4.92
C THR A 53 1.57 -2.35 -5.10
N TYR A 54 0.81 -3.28 -5.67
CA TYR A 54 1.28 -4.63 -6.01
C TYR A 54 2.05 -4.67 -7.33
N ASN A 55 1.59 -3.93 -8.34
CA ASN A 55 2.30 -3.78 -9.61
C ASN A 55 1.98 -2.44 -10.28
N GLY A 56 2.79 -1.41 -9.96
CA GLY A 56 2.57 -0.05 -10.44
C GLY A 56 2.77 0.13 -11.95
N ARG A 57 3.43 -0.83 -12.62
CA ARG A 57 3.56 -0.83 -14.08
C ARG A 57 2.29 -1.34 -14.76
N ALA A 58 1.63 -2.33 -14.17
CA ALA A 58 0.38 -2.88 -14.67
C ALA A 58 -0.83 -2.01 -14.31
N PHE A 59 -0.81 -1.42 -13.12
CA PHE A 59 -1.91 -0.67 -12.56
C PHE A 59 -1.40 0.72 -12.12
N PRO A 60 -1.63 1.78 -12.91
CA PRO A 60 -1.19 3.11 -12.51
C PRO A 60 -2.03 3.63 -11.33
N LEU A 61 -1.37 4.37 -10.43
CA LEU A 61 -2.03 5.05 -9.31
C LEU A 61 -2.33 6.50 -9.67
N ASP A 62 -3.59 6.91 -9.59
CA ASP A 62 -3.98 8.32 -9.56
C ASP A 62 -4.01 8.82 -8.10
N LEU A 63 -3.12 9.76 -7.75
CA LEU A 63 -3.02 10.32 -6.40
C LEU A 63 -4.28 11.11 -5.99
N TYR A 64 -5.06 11.61 -6.95
CA TYR A 64 -6.31 12.29 -6.64
C TYR A 64 -7.37 11.35 -6.05
N GLU A 65 -7.24 10.03 -6.20
CA GLU A 65 -8.17 9.07 -5.59
C GLU A 65 -8.08 9.05 -4.06
N LEU A 66 -6.97 9.52 -3.46
CA LEU A 66 -6.81 9.61 -2.00
C LEU A 66 -7.87 10.51 -1.34
N ARG A 67 -8.40 11.51 -2.05
CA ARG A 67 -9.44 12.43 -1.53
C ARG A 67 -10.86 11.92 -1.73
N ALA A 68 -11.04 10.78 -2.38
CA ALA A 68 -12.35 10.24 -2.78
C ALA A 68 -12.83 9.08 -1.89
N VAL A 69 -12.13 8.84 -0.78
CA VAL A 69 -12.43 7.84 0.25
C VAL A 69 -12.52 8.52 1.61
N ASP A 70 -13.08 7.83 2.60
CA ASP A 70 -13.14 8.34 3.97
C ASP A 70 -11.73 8.55 4.54
N ILE A 71 -11.61 9.51 5.47
CA ILE A 71 -10.31 9.93 6.04
C ILE A 71 -9.52 8.73 6.55
N ALA A 72 -10.14 7.83 7.31
CA ALA A 72 -9.47 6.66 7.87
C ALA A 72 -8.92 5.70 6.78
N ILE A 73 -9.62 5.57 5.64
CA ILE A 73 -9.15 4.78 4.50
C ILE A 73 -7.98 5.48 3.83
N SER A 74 -8.07 6.81 3.64
CA SER A 74 -6.98 7.59 3.06
C SER A 74 -5.71 7.55 3.93
N ASP A 75 -5.86 7.55 5.26
CA ASP A 75 -4.75 7.40 6.21
C ASP A 75 -4.07 6.03 6.06
N ASP A 76 -4.86 4.96 5.92
CA ASP A 76 -4.34 3.61 5.66
C ASP A 76 -3.57 3.54 4.33
N MET A 77 -4.08 4.19 3.28
CA MET A 77 -3.38 4.30 1.99
C MET A 77 -2.06 5.06 2.14
N LEU A 78 -2.03 6.16 2.91
CA LEU A 78 -0.82 6.92 3.19
C LEU A 78 0.21 6.12 4.00
N CYS A 79 -0.22 5.31 4.97
CA CYS A 79 0.66 4.38 5.69
C CYS A 79 1.33 3.37 4.73
N CYS A 80 0.57 2.86 3.76
CA CYS A 80 1.12 1.97 2.73
C CYS A 80 2.17 2.68 1.86
N LEU A 81 1.91 3.92 1.44
CA LEU A 81 2.88 4.70 0.66
C LEU A 81 4.13 5.07 1.47
N ASP A 82 3.99 5.38 2.76
CA ASP A 82 5.14 5.59 3.66
C ASP A 82 5.99 4.31 3.73
N ALA A 83 5.38 3.14 3.95
CA ALA A 83 6.11 1.88 3.94
C ALA A 83 6.85 1.61 2.62
N LEU A 84 6.18 1.82 1.47
CA LEU A 84 6.78 1.59 0.15
C LEU A 84 7.96 2.52 -0.14
N ARG A 85 7.91 3.78 0.31
CA ARG A 85 9.02 4.74 0.09
C ARG A 85 10.33 4.28 0.72
N TRP A 86 10.26 3.48 1.78
CA TRP A 86 11.43 2.91 2.45
C TRP A 86 11.98 1.66 1.74
N GLY A 87 11.19 1.02 0.87
CA GLY A 87 11.63 -0.10 0.04
C GLY A 87 12.11 -1.32 0.83
N ARG A 88 11.65 -1.52 2.09
CA ARG A 88 12.09 -2.65 2.92
C ARG A 88 11.54 -3.99 2.46
N ALA A 89 10.32 -4.00 1.94
CA ALA A 89 9.60 -5.18 1.50
C ALA A 89 8.39 -4.76 0.65
N ASP A 90 7.92 -5.66 -0.20
CA ASP A 90 6.62 -5.52 -0.84
C ASP A 90 5.51 -5.75 0.18
N LEU A 91 4.49 -4.90 0.20
CA LEU A 91 3.46 -4.96 1.25
C LEU A 91 2.70 -6.28 1.29
N HIS A 92 2.44 -6.88 0.13
CA HIS A 92 1.73 -8.16 0.02
C HIS A 92 2.51 -9.34 0.63
N THR A 93 3.84 -9.25 0.77
CA THR A 93 4.64 -10.32 1.41
C THR A 93 4.63 -10.23 2.93
N LEU A 94 4.14 -9.12 3.49
CA LEU A 94 4.05 -8.88 4.94
C LEU A 94 2.70 -9.30 5.53
N VAL A 95 1.76 -9.71 4.68
CA VAL A 95 0.41 -10.10 5.06
C VAL A 95 0.19 -11.59 4.73
N PRO A 96 -0.46 -12.38 5.61
CA PRO A 96 -0.79 -13.76 5.30
C PRO A 96 -1.56 -13.88 3.99
N ASP A 97 -1.11 -14.82 3.14
CA ASP A 97 -1.65 -15.09 1.80
C ASP A 97 -1.75 -13.86 0.89
N GLY A 98 -0.94 -12.83 1.12
CA GLY A 98 -1.13 -11.52 0.50
C GLY A 98 -1.08 -11.51 -1.03
N ASP A 99 -0.21 -12.33 -1.66
CA ASP A 99 -0.21 -12.47 -3.14
C ASP A 99 -1.56 -12.97 -3.67
N ALA A 100 -2.06 -14.07 -3.10
CA ALA A 100 -3.34 -14.67 -3.49
C ALA A 100 -4.51 -13.72 -3.21
N ARG A 101 -4.50 -13.02 -2.08
CA ARG A 101 -5.53 -12.05 -1.70
C ARG A 101 -5.57 -10.87 -2.67
N VAL A 102 -4.41 -10.29 -3.02
CA VAL A 102 -4.36 -9.19 -3.99
C VAL A 102 -4.83 -9.64 -5.37
N ARG A 103 -4.40 -10.81 -5.85
CA ARG A 103 -4.86 -11.37 -7.13
C ARG A 103 -6.38 -11.59 -7.14
N SER A 104 -6.94 -12.07 -6.03
CA SER A 104 -8.39 -12.22 -5.86
C SER A 104 -9.11 -10.88 -5.94
N VAL A 105 -8.58 -9.82 -5.31
CA VAL A 105 -9.11 -8.45 -5.41
C VAL A 105 -9.06 -7.93 -6.85
N ILE A 106 -7.92 -8.08 -7.54
CA ILE A 106 -7.76 -7.69 -8.95
C ILE A 106 -8.82 -8.36 -9.82
N ALA A 107 -9.02 -9.68 -9.65
CA ALA A 107 -10.01 -10.44 -10.39
C ALA A 107 -11.46 -10.00 -10.06
N ARG A 108 -11.80 -9.91 -8.76
CA ARG A 108 -13.13 -9.52 -8.27
C ARG A 108 -13.57 -8.17 -8.81
N TRP A 109 -12.65 -7.21 -8.88
CA TRP A 109 -12.94 -5.84 -9.33
C TRP A 109 -12.71 -5.63 -10.83
N GLY A 110 -12.38 -6.70 -11.58
CA GLY A 110 -12.23 -6.65 -13.03
C GLY A 110 -11.07 -5.77 -13.50
N LEU A 111 -10.04 -5.60 -12.66
CA LEU A 111 -8.84 -4.84 -13.01
C LEU A 111 -8.01 -5.65 -14.01
N ARG A 112 -7.79 -5.08 -15.19
CA ARG A 112 -7.14 -5.81 -16.28
C ARG A 112 -5.63 -5.62 -16.23
N TRP A 113 -4.91 -6.73 -16.28
CA TRP A 113 -3.50 -6.71 -16.62
C TRP A 113 -3.31 -6.08 -18.01
N PRO A 114 -2.25 -5.29 -18.22
CA PRO A 114 -1.95 -4.75 -19.54
C PRO A 114 -1.75 -5.91 -20.52
N SER A 115 -2.25 -5.74 -21.74
CA SER A 115 -1.96 -6.68 -22.82
C SER A 115 -0.44 -6.72 -23.06
N PRO A 116 0.15 -7.91 -23.29
CA PRO A 116 1.52 -7.98 -23.77
C PRO A 116 1.60 -7.19 -25.09
N ALA A 117 2.59 -6.31 -25.17
CA ALA A 117 2.89 -5.55 -26.38
C ALA A 117 3.44 -6.45 -27.49
#